data_AF-A0A8J4W960-F1
#
_entry.id   AF-A0A8J4W960-F1
#
_cell.length_a   1.000
_cell.length_b   1.000
_cell.length_c   1.000
_cell.angle_alpha   90.00
_cell.angle_beta   90.00
_cell.angle_gamma   90.00
#
_symmetry.space_group_name_H-M   'P 1'
#
loop_
_entity.id
_entity.type
_entity.pdbx_description
1 polymer ?
#
loop_
_entity_poly.entity_id
_entity_poly.type
_entity_poly.pdbx_seq_one_letter_code
_entity_poly.pdbx_strand_id
1 'polypeptide(L)'
;MEEDMRQRIHMSRQDVETAQAANPDANFSVMSPFSMLTKDEFSTKVLNSYVKGDKAKAKTTMKDQMGSGSVKPASSAFDKTANKADLTGADSYSFSNNPAAQSPVAQTTSAPNTPCPTTAPPMTPAPTPAPTPAPKPTTRAPVVEPVTTQPVANTPAATEKGISSNGNGVDWASTVCMSPVQSQGQCGSCWAFASVAAVESLQCIKYGWESTNKFSEQQLVGCDTQNWGCSGGAPVYAFEYIQQQGLCSESAYPYAMSEGGSASCSASCSKSKTGITGYEHLDSGDESGLIKALKSHPVVGAVASGNAAWKQYTGGVMSSCETTDLDHAVLVVGYDDSVLKVRNSWGKNWGEAGYVRMKRSTSGTGTCGLLTDMSYPKI
;
A
#
# COMPACT_ATOMS: atom_id res chain seq x y z
N MET A 1 24.93 3.38 7.53
CA MET A 1 24.20 2.45 6.65
C MET A 1 24.22 1.04 7.22
N GLU A 2 25.37 0.49 7.58
CA GLU A 2 25.44 -0.87 8.15
C GLU A 2 24.82 -0.99 9.56
N GLU A 3 25.05 -0.02 10.45
CA GLU A 3 24.42 0.01 11.78
C GLU A 3 22.89 0.15 11.71
N ASP A 4 22.39 0.99 10.79
CA ASP A 4 20.96 1.17 10.54
C ASP A 4 20.32 -0.15 10.06
N MET A 5 20.96 -0.87 9.14
CA MET A 5 20.49 -2.18 8.68
C MET A 5 20.47 -3.22 9.81
N ARG A 6 21.51 -3.25 10.65
CA ARG A 6 21.56 -4.14 11.83
C ARG A 6 20.45 -3.82 12.82
N GLN A 7 20.17 -2.54 13.05
CA GLN A 7 19.08 -2.10 13.94
C GLN A 7 17.71 -2.49 13.37
N ARG A 8 17.47 -2.29 12.07
CA ARG A 8 16.22 -2.70 11.40
C ARG A 8 15.99 -4.21 11.50
N ILE A 9 17.02 -5.02 11.25
CA ILE A 9 16.92 -6.49 11.39
C ILE A 9 16.61 -6.88 12.84
N HIS A 10 17.25 -6.22 13.82
CA HIS A 10 17.00 -6.48 15.23
C HIS A 10 15.55 -6.17 15.62
N MET A 11 15.02 -5.02 15.21
CA MET A 11 13.63 -4.63 15.43
C MET A 11 12.66 -5.61 14.76
N SER A 12 12.91 -5.95 13.49
CA SER A 12 12.09 -6.93 12.78
C SER A 12 12.06 -8.29 13.46
N ARG A 13 13.13 -8.70 14.15
CA ARG A 13 13.13 -9.93 14.94
C ARG A 13 12.24 -9.83 16.17
N GLN A 14 12.27 -8.72 16.89
CA GLN A 14 11.39 -8.47 18.05
C GLN A 14 9.91 -8.41 17.62
N ASP A 15 9.62 -7.76 16.50
CA ASP A 15 8.31 -7.72 15.87
C ASP A 15 7.79 -9.14 15.57
N VAL A 16 8.63 -9.99 14.97
CA VAL A 16 8.30 -11.39 14.68
C VAL A 16 8.06 -12.19 15.96
N GLU A 17 8.91 -12.03 16.98
CA GLU A 17 8.74 -12.70 18.28
C GLU A 17 7.41 -12.31 18.94
N THR A 18 7.04 -11.03 18.89
CA THR A 18 5.78 -10.50 19.43
C THR A 18 4.57 -10.99 18.65
N ALA A 19 4.63 -10.92 17.31
CA ALA A 19 3.57 -11.40 16.44
C ALA A 19 3.33 -12.91 16.59
N GLN A 20 4.42 -13.69 16.73
CA GLN A 20 4.36 -15.14 16.96
C GLN A 20 3.74 -15.48 18.31
N ALA A 21 4.07 -14.74 19.37
CA ALA A 21 3.48 -14.94 20.69
C ALA A 21 1.98 -14.64 20.71
N ALA A 22 1.53 -13.61 19.97
CA ALA A 22 0.11 -13.27 19.85
C ALA A 22 -0.68 -14.20 18.91
N ASN A 23 0.00 -14.87 17.98
CA ASN A 23 -0.61 -15.72 16.96
C ASN A 23 0.09 -17.10 16.93
N PRO A 24 -0.20 -17.99 17.89
CA PRO A 24 0.51 -19.27 18.01
C PRO A 24 0.31 -20.20 16.82
N ASP A 25 -0.78 -20.04 16.06
CA ASP A 25 -1.12 -20.86 14.89
C ASP A 25 -0.64 -20.25 13.56
N ALA A 26 0.00 -19.06 13.59
CA ALA A 26 0.58 -18.39 12.43
C ALA A 26 2.10 -18.52 12.42
N ASN A 27 2.69 -18.28 11.25
CA ASN A 27 4.12 -18.22 11.02
C ASN A 27 4.50 -16.85 10.50
N PHE A 28 5.62 -16.33 11.00
CA PHE A 28 6.16 -15.03 10.62
C PHE A 28 7.64 -15.15 10.28
N SER A 29 8.14 -14.26 9.43
CA SER A 29 9.55 -14.23 9.04
C SER A 29 10.11 -12.82 8.94
N VAL A 30 11.37 -12.69 9.35
CA VAL A 30 12.20 -11.49 9.10
C VAL A 30 12.67 -11.39 7.65
N MET A 31 12.37 -12.39 6.82
CA MET A 31 12.69 -12.42 5.39
C MET A 31 11.47 -12.05 4.53
N SER A 32 10.55 -11.25 5.06
CA SER A 32 9.45 -10.69 4.27
C SER A 32 9.99 -9.54 3.39
N PRO A 33 9.40 -9.29 2.20
CA PRO A 33 9.71 -8.12 1.38
C PRO A 33 9.64 -6.77 2.14
N PHE A 34 8.93 -6.75 3.28
CA PHE A 34 8.71 -5.56 4.10
C PHE A 34 9.60 -5.47 5.35
N SER A 35 10.40 -6.50 5.66
CA SER A 35 11.17 -6.60 6.91
C SER A 35 12.33 -5.60 7.04
N MET A 36 12.68 -4.89 5.98
CA MET A 36 13.70 -3.83 6.02
C MET A 36 13.13 -2.41 5.98
N LEU A 37 11.80 -2.27 5.89
CA LEU A 37 11.16 -0.97 5.84
C LEU A 37 10.90 -0.45 7.25
N THR A 38 11.25 0.81 7.50
CA THR A 38 10.77 1.51 8.70
C THR A 38 9.25 1.62 8.65
N LYS A 39 8.62 1.92 9.80
CA LYS A 39 7.19 2.19 9.83
C LYS A 39 6.82 3.28 8.83
N ASP A 40 7.59 4.37 8.75
CA ASP A 40 7.34 5.50 7.83
C ASP A 40 7.59 5.14 6.34
N GLU A 41 8.62 4.35 6.05
CA GLU A 41 8.90 3.83 4.71
C GLU A 41 7.83 2.83 4.25
N PHE A 42 7.25 2.08 5.18
CA PHE A 42 6.07 1.27 4.91
C PHE A 42 4.81 2.14 4.80
N SER A 43 4.70 3.18 5.62
CA SER A 43 3.55 4.08 5.63
C SER A 43 3.36 4.77 4.30
N THR A 44 4.46 5.26 3.73
CA THR A 44 4.49 5.89 2.41
C THR A 44 4.15 4.93 1.27
N LYS A 45 4.24 3.61 1.48
CA LYS A 45 3.98 2.58 0.47
C LYS A 45 2.59 1.97 0.56
N VAL A 46 2.02 1.87 1.76
CA VAL A 46 0.84 1.04 2.03
C VAL A 46 -0.17 1.69 2.99
N LEU A 47 0.29 2.49 3.97
CA LEU A 47 -0.61 3.13 4.92
C LEU A 47 -1.38 4.26 4.24
N ASN A 48 -2.68 4.38 4.59
CA ASN A 48 -3.67 5.27 3.99
C ASN A 48 -4.16 4.85 2.60
N SER A 49 -3.90 3.62 2.16
CA SER A 49 -4.43 3.11 0.89
C SER A 49 -5.95 2.87 0.93
N TYR A 50 -6.53 2.73 2.12
CA TYR A 50 -7.97 2.67 2.34
C TYR A 50 -8.50 3.91 3.06
N VAL A 51 -9.68 4.36 2.64
CA VAL A 51 -10.48 5.40 3.29
C VAL A 51 -11.89 4.88 3.48
N LYS A 52 -12.47 5.07 4.67
CA LYS A 52 -13.87 4.71 4.93
C LYS A 52 -14.82 5.56 4.08
N GLY A 53 -15.67 4.91 3.30
CA GLY A 53 -16.64 5.58 2.44
C GLY A 53 -17.86 6.07 3.21
N ASP A 54 -17.82 7.29 3.75
CA ASP A 54 -19.01 7.98 4.27
C ASP A 54 -19.37 9.16 3.35
N LYS A 55 -20.63 9.20 2.87
CA LYS A 55 -21.17 10.29 2.02
C LYS A 55 -21.05 11.71 2.62
N ALA A 56 -20.74 11.83 3.91
CA ALA A 56 -20.76 13.09 4.66
C ALA A 56 -19.39 13.61 5.16
N LYS A 57 -18.27 12.87 4.99
CA LYS A 57 -16.98 13.24 5.64
C LYS A 57 -15.75 13.35 4.73
N ALA A 58 -15.91 13.26 3.41
CA ALA A 58 -14.79 13.32 2.46
C ALA A 58 -14.04 14.68 2.39
N LYS A 59 -14.42 15.70 3.18
CA LYS A 59 -13.79 17.04 3.14
C LYS A 59 -12.94 17.43 4.36
N THR A 60 -12.94 16.66 5.44
CA THR A 60 -12.34 17.11 6.72
C THR A 60 -11.07 16.35 7.11
N THR A 61 -10.86 15.13 6.62
CA THR A 61 -9.86 14.22 7.22
C THR A 61 -8.39 14.45 6.80
N MET A 62 -8.10 15.37 5.88
CA MET A 62 -6.70 15.67 5.50
C MET A 62 -6.07 16.88 6.22
N LYS A 63 -6.87 17.71 6.90
CA LYS A 63 -6.33 18.93 7.54
C LYS A 63 -5.82 18.70 8.96
N ASP A 64 -6.27 17.64 9.64
CA ASP A 64 -5.92 17.37 11.03
C ASP A 64 -4.75 16.37 11.21
N GLN A 65 -4.23 15.78 10.12
CA GLN A 65 -3.11 14.82 10.17
C GLN A 65 -1.80 15.28 9.49
N MET A 66 -1.70 16.55 9.10
CA MET A 66 -0.44 17.18 8.66
C MET A 66 -0.25 18.49 9.42
N GLY A 67 0.70 18.51 10.36
CA GLY A 67 0.91 19.59 11.31
C GLY A 67 1.23 20.97 10.69
N SER A 68 0.75 22.02 11.35
CA SER A 68 1.10 23.42 11.07
C SER A 68 2.52 23.72 11.58
N GLY A 69 3.52 23.52 10.73
CA GLY A 69 4.87 24.06 10.85
C GLY A 69 5.13 25.14 9.81
N SER A 70 5.17 26.39 10.28
CA SER A 70 5.97 27.52 9.75
C SER A 70 5.53 28.31 8.50
N VAL A 71 5.18 29.57 8.81
CA VAL A 71 5.61 30.85 8.19
C VAL A 71 5.07 31.20 6.79
N LYS A 72 4.12 32.17 6.79
CA LYS A 72 3.70 33.00 5.63
C LYS A 72 4.79 33.99 5.19
N PRO A 73 4.71 34.51 3.96
CA PRO A 73 4.44 35.95 3.87
C PRO A 73 3.44 36.37 2.77
N ALA A 74 2.85 37.56 3.00
CA ALA A 74 2.13 38.46 2.07
C ALA A 74 0.80 37.93 1.47
N SER A 75 -0.26 38.71 1.20
CA SER A 75 -0.60 40.12 1.41
C SER A 75 -2.11 40.28 1.11
N SER A 76 -2.69 41.39 1.59
CA SER A 76 -3.88 42.10 1.09
C SER A 76 -5.29 41.45 1.11
N ALA A 77 -6.08 41.94 2.07
CA ALA A 77 -7.28 42.78 1.89
C ALA A 77 -8.70 42.17 1.74
N PHE A 78 -9.63 42.82 2.48
CA PHE A 78 -11.11 42.79 2.48
C PHE A 78 -11.78 41.51 3.02
N ASP A 79 -12.85 41.52 3.84
CA ASP A 79 -13.89 42.51 4.14
C ASP A 79 -14.51 42.28 5.55
N LYS A 80 -15.39 43.21 5.92
CA LYS A 80 -15.96 43.60 7.22
C LYS A 80 -17.01 42.67 7.85
N THR A 81 -17.32 43.00 9.12
CA THR A 81 -18.55 42.73 9.92
C THR A 81 -18.67 41.31 10.49
N ALA A 82 -19.09 41.02 11.73
CA ALA A 82 -19.70 41.78 12.82
C ALA A 82 -19.53 41.06 14.18
N ASN A 83 -19.79 41.82 15.24
CA ASN A 83 -20.31 41.44 16.56
C ASN A 83 -19.41 40.88 17.68
N LYS A 84 -19.21 41.78 18.65
CA LYS A 84 -18.89 41.57 20.06
C LYS A 84 -19.94 40.71 20.77
N ALA A 85 -19.47 39.83 21.65
CA ALA A 85 -20.04 39.65 22.99
C ALA A 85 -18.94 39.17 23.94
N ASP A 86 -18.77 39.92 25.02
CA ASP A 86 -17.92 39.67 26.19
C ASP A 86 -18.15 38.28 26.80
N LEU A 87 -17.06 37.60 27.17
CA LEU A 87 -17.01 36.84 28.42
C LEU A 87 -15.62 36.99 29.05
N THR A 88 -15.68 37.48 30.27
CA THR A 88 -14.63 37.80 31.24
C THR A 88 -13.96 36.56 31.82
N GLY A 89 -12.66 36.65 32.12
CA GLY A 89 -12.09 35.94 33.29
C GLY A 89 -10.71 35.31 33.09
N ALA A 90 -9.86 35.60 34.07
CA ALA A 90 -8.67 34.86 34.53
C ALA A 90 -7.31 35.19 33.88
N ASP A 91 -6.60 36.05 34.64
CA ASP A 91 -5.27 35.80 35.21
C ASP A 91 -4.03 35.92 34.31
N SER A 92 -3.56 37.18 34.27
CA SER A 92 -2.20 37.58 34.02
C SER A 92 -1.25 37.14 35.14
N TYR A 93 -0.23 36.35 34.81
CA TYR A 93 1.04 36.34 35.55
C TYR A 93 2.09 37.10 34.73
N SER A 94 2.54 38.23 35.29
CA SER A 94 3.76 38.91 34.86
C SER A 94 4.96 38.34 35.61
N PHE A 95 6.11 38.27 34.95
CA PHE A 95 7.40 38.41 35.63
C PHE A 95 8.29 39.34 34.82
N SER A 96 8.92 40.24 35.58
CA SER A 96 9.59 41.45 35.17
C SER A 96 11.04 41.26 34.72
N ASN A 97 11.43 42.10 33.75
CA ASN A 97 12.60 42.99 33.69
C ASN A 97 14.05 42.48 33.92
N ASN A 98 14.87 42.84 32.90
CA ASN A 98 16.09 43.70 32.94
C ASN A 98 17.49 43.07 32.70
N PRO A 99 18.52 43.87 32.28
CA PRO A 99 19.04 43.88 30.91
C PRO A 99 20.61 43.95 30.84
N ALA A 100 21.13 44.45 29.71
CA ALA A 100 22.53 44.83 29.36
C ALA A 100 23.35 43.70 28.70
N ALA A 101 24.18 43.92 27.67
CA ALA A 101 24.91 45.10 27.24
C ALA A 101 25.16 45.16 25.72
N GLN A 102 25.75 46.27 25.28
CA GLN A 102 25.74 46.89 23.95
C GLN A 102 26.89 46.48 23.00
N SER A 103 26.61 46.49 21.69
CA SER A 103 27.37 47.09 20.54
C SER A 103 28.81 46.63 20.19
N PRO A 104 29.35 46.85 18.96
CA PRO A 104 28.92 47.82 17.93
C PRO A 104 28.86 47.32 16.46
N VAL A 105 28.33 48.25 15.64
CA VAL A 105 28.15 48.27 14.17
C VAL A 105 29.47 48.46 13.41
N ALA A 106 29.64 47.83 12.25
CA ALA A 106 30.51 48.32 11.17
C ALA A 106 30.03 47.90 9.76
N GLN A 107 29.55 48.93 9.05
CA GLN A 107 29.59 49.25 7.62
C GLN A 107 29.79 48.19 6.52
N THR A 108 28.87 48.30 5.56
CA THR A 108 28.89 47.85 4.17
C THR A 108 30.07 48.39 3.35
N THR A 109 30.74 47.53 2.57
CA THR A 109 31.35 47.90 1.28
C THR A 109 31.22 46.74 0.27
N SER A 110 30.84 47.09 -0.95
CA SER A 110 30.64 46.24 -2.12
C SER A 110 31.88 46.23 -3.02
N ALA A 111 32.23 45.09 -3.60
CA ALA A 111 33.27 44.94 -4.63
C ALA A 111 32.94 43.73 -5.56
N PRO A 112 33.41 43.72 -6.83
CA PRO A 112 32.55 43.45 -7.98
C PRO A 112 32.72 42.09 -8.68
N ASN A 113 31.67 41.74 -9.44
CA ASN A 113 31.59 40.64 -10.41
C ASN A 113 32.72 40.68 -11.44
N THR A 114 33.40 39.54 -11.63
CA THR A 114 34.31 39.27 -12.75
C THR A 114 33.69 38.19 -13.66
N PRO A 115 33.55 38.41 -14.99
CA PRO A 115 33.01 37.41 -15.90
C PRO A 115 34.07 36.37 -16.31
N CYS A 116 33.65 35.11 -16.43
CA CYS A 116 34.47 33.98 -16.87
C CYS A 116 34.49 33.90 -18.42
N PRO A 117 35.66 33.80 -19.08
CA PRO A 117 35.73 33.77 -20.54
C PRO A 117 35.53 32.37 -21.14
N THR A 118 34.63 32.31 -22.11
CA THR A 118 34.45 31.26 -23.12
C THR A 118 35.60 31.28 -24.15
N THR A 119 36.29 30.14 -24.35
CA THR A 119 36.71 29.58 -25.67
C THR A 119 37.62 28.37 -25.48
N ALA A 120 37.31 27.26 -26.16
CA ALA A 120 38.12 26.04 -26.26
C ALA A 120 38.97 26.04 -27.55
N PRO A 121 40.26 25.66 -27.52
CA PRO A 121 41.05 25.37 -28.72
C PRO A 121 41.13 23.85 -29.06
N PRO A 122 41.52 23.50 -30.30
CA PRO A 122 41.09 22.26 -30.98
C PRO A 122 41.98 21.03 -30.74
N MET A 123 41.39 19.84 -30.93
CA MET A 123 42.03 18.53 -30.81
C MET A 123 42.89 18.20 -32.04
N THR A 124 44.12 17.71 -31.81
CA THR A 124 44.96 17.01 -32.78
C THR A 124 45.08 15.52 -32.41
N PRO A 125 45.11 14.60 -33.38
CA PRO A 125 45.14 13.16 -33.11
C PRO A 125 46.55 12.67 -32.71
N ALA A 126 46.60 11.78 -31.71
CA ALA A 126 47.82 11.16 -31.21
C ALA A 126 48.26 9.96 -32.07
N PRO A 127 49.58 9.74 -32.28
CA PRO A 127 50.11 8.60 -33.03
C PRO A 127 50.20 7.32 -32.18
N THR A 128 49.99 6.17 -32.83
CA THR A 128 49.97 4.81 -32.27
C THR A 128 51.35 4.33 -31.82
N PRO A 129 51.52 3.81 -30.58
CA PRO A 129 52.74 3.10 -30.18
C PRO A 129 52.73 1.60 -30.56
N ALA A 130 53.90 1.10 -30.94
CA ALA A 130 54.21 -0.28 -31.34
C ALA A 130 54.15 -1.29 -30.17
N PRO A 131 54.04 -2.61 -30.44
CA PRO A 131 53.83 -3.63 -29.41
C PRO A 131 55.14 -4.01 -28.69
N THR A 132 55.07 -4.10 -27.35
CA THR A 132 56.19 -4.50 -26.48
C THR A 132 56.05 -5.99 -26.08
N PRO A 133 57.17 -6.74 -25.90
CA PRO A 133 57.19 -8.21 -25.84
C PRO A 133 56.69 -8.81 -24.52
N ALA A 134 56.22 -10.05 -24.61
CA ALA A 134 55.67 -10.84 -23.51
C ALA A 134 56.71 -11.19 -22.41
N PRO A 135 56.35 -11.11 -21.11
CA PRO A 135 57.17 -11.67 -20.03
C PRO A 135 56.87 -13.16 -19.78
N LYS A 136 57.95 -13.94 -19.58
CA LYS A 136 57.96 -15.36 -19.17
C LYS A 136 57.61 -15.53 -17.67
N PRO A 137 57.22 -16.75 -17.22
CA PRO A 137 56.37 -16.97 -16.06
C PRO A 137 57.15 -17.13 -14.76
N THR A 138 56.61 -16.54 -13.68
CA THR A 138 57.00 -16.83 -12.30
C THR A 138 55.76 -17.08 -11.43
N THR A 139 55.70 -18.32 -10.95
CA THR A 139 55.00 -18.80 -9.74
C THR A 139 53.52 -18.45 -9.53
N ARG A 140 52.70 -19.44 -9.85
CA ARG A 140 51.27 -19.64 -9.57
C ARG A 140 50.83 -19.11 -8.19
N ALA A 141 50.09 -18.01 -8.18
CA ALA A 141 49.16 -17.69 -7.11
C ALA A 141 48.06 -18.79 -7.04
N PRO A 142 47.53 -19.12 -5.86
CA PRO A 142 46.40 -20.04 -5.76
C PRO A 142 45.25 -19.50 -6.61
N VAL A 143 44.70 -20.36 -7.46
CA VAL A 143 43.52 -20.07 -8.27
C VAL A 143 42.40 -19.74 -7.28
N VAL A 144 42.02 -18.45 -7.20
CA VAL A 144 40.71 -18.09 -6.67
C VAL A 144 39.73 -18.57 -7.72
N GLU A 145 39.09 -19.70 -7.45
CA GLU A 145 38.00 -20.19 -8.28
C GLU A 145 36.94 -19.08 -8.39
N PRO A 146 36.35 -18.89 -9.58
CA PRO A 146 35.26 -17.95 -9.73
C PRO A 146 34.17 -18.36 -8.75
N VAL A 147 33.79 -17.45 -7.86
CA VAL A 147 32.63 -17.60 -6.98
C VAL A 147 31.45 -17.88 -7.90
N THR A 148 31.13 -19.17 -8.00
CA THR A 148 29.93 -19.65 -8.65
C THR A 148 28.82 -19.08 -7.78
N THR A 149 28.01 -18.18 -8.35
CA THR A 149 26.77 -17.73 -7.73
C THR A 149 25.87 -18.95 -7.58
N GLN A 150 26.04 -19.66 -6.47
CA GLN A 150 25.09 -20.64 -5.97
C GLN A 150 23.75 -19.89 -5.82
N PRO A 151 22.65 -20.40 -6.37
CA PRO A 151 21.34 -19.85 -6.08
C PRO A 151 21.14 -19.94 -4.56
N VAL A 152 20.84 -18.83 -3.91
CA VAL A 152 20.41 -18.84 -2.50
C VAL A 152 19.04 -19.54 -2.47
N ALA A 153 19.07 -20.86 -2.29
CA ALA A 153 17.92 -21.65 -1.96
C ALA A 153 17.51 -21.35 -0.52
N ASN A 154 16.19 -21.29 -0.29
CA ASN A 154 15.46 -21.29 0.99
C ASN A 154 14.76 -19.97 1.37
N THR A 155 13.98 -19.41 0.46
CA THR A 155 12.61 -19.03 0.85
C THR A 155 11.72 -20.21 0.43
N PRO A 156 10.99 -20.88 1.35
CA PRO A 156 9.99 -21.87 0.95
C PRO A 156 9.08 -21.23 -0.10
N ALA A 157 8.86 -21.90 -1.22
CA ALA A 157 7.89 -21.42 -2.20
C ALA A 157 6.56 -21.20 -1.46
N ALA A 158 6.06 -19.97 -1.48
CA ALA A 158 4.80 -19.62 -0.88
C ALA A 158 3.73 -20.52 -1.53
N THR A 159 3.24 -21.50 -0.78
CA THR A 159 2.29 -22.49 -1.28
C THR A 159 0.92 -22.04 -0.81
N GLU A 160 -0.01 -21.86 -1.74
CA GLU A 160 -1.38 -21.54 -1.38
C GLU A 160 -1.94 -22.68 -0.54
N LYS A 161 -2.48 -22.35 0.64
CA LYS A 161 -3.24 -23.32 1.41
C LYS A 161 -4.72 -23.14 1.11
N GLY A 162 -5.33 -24.19 0.58
CA GLY A 162 -6.78 -24.27 0.45
C GLY A 162 -7.46 -24.18 1.81
N ILE A 163 -8.68 -23.67 1.82
CA ILE A 163 -9.62 -23.96 2.89
C ILE A 163 -10.30 -25.30 2.56
N SER A 164 -10.46 -26.18 3.55
CA SER A 164 -11.05 -27.50 3.33
C SER A 164 -12.50 -27.37 2.84
N SER A 165 -12.76 -27.70 1.57
CA SER A 165 -14.10 -27.79 1.00
C SER A 165 -14.88 -29.05 1.43
N ASN A 166 -14.25 -29.93 2.22
CA ASN A 166 -14.89 -31.12 2.79
C ASN A 166 -15.76 -30.81 4.04
N GLY A 167 -15.93 -29.53 4.39
CA GLY A 167 -16.84 -29.02 5.43
C GLY A 167 -17.84 -27.98 4.87
N ASN A 168 -18.55 -27.26 5.74
CA ASN A 168 -19.55 -26.22 5.38
C ASN A 168 -18.96 -24.93 4.74
N GLY A 169 -17.75 -25.00 4.20
CA GLY A 169 -16.94 -23.88 3.74
C GLY A 169 -17.00 -23.62 2.23
N VAL A 170 -16.48 -22.47 1.83
CA VAL A 170 -16.33 -22.04 0.43
C VAL A 170 -14.90 -21.56 0.21
N ASP A 171 -14.30 -21.90 -0.94
CA ASP A 171 -12.99 -21.38 -1.35
C ASP A 171 -13.01 -20.95 -2.81
N TRP A 172 -13.33 -19.67 -3.05
CA TRP A 172 -13.36 -19.07 -4.39
C TRP A 172 -11.97 -19.04 -5.04
N ALA A 173 -10.89 -19.02 -4.25
CA ALA A 173 -9.53 -18.97 -4.79
C ALA A 173 -9.16 -20.21 -5.62
N SER A 174 -9.81 -21.34 -5.34
CA SER A 174 -9.65 -22.58 -6.09
C SER A 174 -10.44 -22.64 -7.40
N THR A 175 -11.26 -21.63 -7.69
CA THR A 175 -12.18 -21.62 -8.83
C THR A 175 -11.62 -20.84 -10.02
N VAL A 176 -12.16 -21.10 -11.21
CA VAL A 176 -11.86 -20.32 -12.43
C VAL A 176 -12.34 -18.87 -12.36
N CYS A 177 -13.21 -18.56 -11.39
CA CYS A 177 -13.73 -17.22 -11.12
C CYS A 177 -12.86 -16.40 -10.17
N MET A 178 -11.63 -16.82 -9.89
CA MET A 178 -10.64 -16.01 -9.19
C MET A 178 -9.46 -15.73 -10.10
N SER A 179 -9.20 -14.45 -10.37
CA SER A 179 -8.03 -14.04 -11.16
C SER A 179 -6.72 -14.29 -10.38
N PRO A 180 -5.57 -14.49 -11.05
CA PRO A 180 -4.28 -14.65 -10.36
C PRO A 180 -3.95 -13.48 -9.43
N VAL A 181 -3.33 -13.76 -8.27
CA VAL A 181 -2.86 -12.73 -7.33
C VAL A 181 -2.01 -11.68 -8.05
N GLN A 182 -2.32 -10.41 -7.79
CA GLN A 182 -1.68 -9.23 -8.37
C GLN A 182 -0.77 -8.54 -7.34
N SER A 183 0.02 -7.56 -7.79
CA SER A 183 0.85 -6.71 -6.95
C SER A 183 0.56 -5.23 -7.21
N GLN A 184 0.13 -4.51 -6.18
CA GLN A 184 -0.13 -3.06 -6.26
C GLN A 184 1.16 -2.23 -6.29
N GLY A 185 2.31 -2.83 -5.99
CA GLY A 185 3.59 -2.13 -5.91
C GLY A 185 3.62 -1.09 -4.78
N GLN A 186 4.23 0.07 -5.04
CA GLN A 186 4.41 1.17 -4.07
C GLN A 186 3.31 2.23 -4.16
N CYS A 187 2.10 1.82 -4.55
CA CYS A 187 0.94 2.69 -4.72
C CYS A 187 -0.14 2.26 -3.73
N GLY A 188 -0.77 3.23 -3.04
CA GLY A 188 -1.90 3.00 -2.15
C GLY A 188 -3.21 2.73 -2.89
N SER A 189 -3.21 1.73 -3.78
CA SER A 189 -4.31 1.39 -4.68
C SER A 189 -5.04 0.10 -4.31
N CYS A 190 -4.87 -0.41 -3.09
CA CYS A 190 -5.53 -1.64 -2.61
C CYS A 190 -7.06 -1.62 -2.84
N TRP A 191 -7.67 -0.44 -2.69
CA TRP A 191 -9.09 -0.20 -2.92
C TRP A 191 -9.50 -0.55 -4.36
N ALA A 192 -8.65 -0.24 -5.35
CA ALA A 192 -8.88 -0.58 -6.74
C ALA A 192 -8.72 -2.09 -6.96
N PHE A 193 -7.65 -2.71 -6.44
CA PHE A 193 -7.41 -4.15 -6.57
C PHE A 193 -8.51 -5.00 -5.94
N ALA A 194 -8.94 -4.67 -4.72
CA ALA A 194 -10.02 -5.38 -4.04
C ALA A 194 -11.34 -5.25 -4.80
N SER A 195 -11.66 -4.03 -5.28
CA SER A 195 -12.89 -3.77 -6.05
C SER A 195 -12.92 -4.48 -7.39
N VAL A 196 -11.82 -4.39 -8.16
CA VAL A 196 -11.71 -5.07 -9.45
C VAL A 196 -11.82 -6.58 -9.26
N ALA A 197 -11.07 -7.17 -8.32
CA ALA A 197 -11.13 -8.61 -8.08
C ALA A 197 -12.53 -9.10 -7.66
N ALA A 198 -13.29 -8.30 -6.89
CA ALA A 198 -14.68 -8.60 -6.57
C ALA A 198 -15.59 -8.58 -7.81
N VAL A 199 -15.45 -7.57 -8.67
CA VAL A 199 -16.23 -7.44 -9.92
C VAL A 199 -15.91 -8.55 -10.91
N GLU A 200 -14.62 -8.84 -11.09
CA GLU A 200 -14.12 -9.94 -11.92
C GLU A 200 -14.75 -11.28 -11.51
N SER A 201 -14.71 -11.57 -10.21
CA SER A 201 -15.25 -12.82 -9.68
C SER A 201 -16.76 -12.90 -9.80
N LEU A 202 -17.48 -11.84 -9.39
CA LEU A 202 -18.94 -11.79 -9.48
C LEU A 202 -19.44 -11.94 -10.93
N GLN A 203 -18.74 -11.31 -11.88
CA GLN A 203 -19.05 -11.40 -13.30
C GLN A 203 -18.91 -12.84 -13.80
N CYS A 204 -17.79 -13.50 -13.50
CA CYS A 204 -17.56 -14.90 -13.88
C CYS A 204 -18.63 -15.84 -13.28
N ILE A 205 -18.96 -15.65 -12.00
CA ILE A 205 -19.98 -16.46 -11.30
C ILE A 205 -21.35 -16.29 -11.95
N LYS A 206 -21.73 -15.05 -12.29
CA LYS A 206 -23.04 -14.76 -12.90
C LYS A 206 -23.18 -15.31 -14.31
N TYR A 207 -22.13 -15.17 -15.12
CA TYR A 207 -22.20 -15.44 -16.57
C TYR A 207 -21.69 -16.82 -16.99
N GLY A 208 -21.63 -17.77 -16.05
CA GLY A 208 -21.53 -19.19 -16.40
C GLY A 208 -20.19 -19.86 -16.16
N TRP A 209 -19.31 -19.28 -15.33
CA TRP A 209 -18.09 -19.95 -14.85
C TRP A 209 -17.10 -20.38 -15.95
N GLU A 210 -17.08 -19.68 -17.09
CA GLU A 210 -16.19 -20.04 -18.20
C GLU A 210 -14.78 -19.46 -18.03
N SER A 211 -14.68 -18.16 -17.75
CA SER A 211 -13.41 -17.49 -17.51
C SER A 211 -13.59 -16.16 -16.80
N THR A 212 -12.59 -15.76 -16.03
CA THR A 212 -12.52 -14.44 -15.42
C THR A 212 -11.98 -13.43 -16.44
N ASN A 213 -12.77 -12.41 -16.78
CA ASN A 213 -12.26 -11.25 -17.53
C ASN A 213 -11.33 -10.46 -16.62
N LYS A 214 -10.08 -10.24 -17.02
CA LYS A 214 -9.18 -9.38 -16.27
C LYS A 214 -9.42 -7.91 -16.65
N PHE A 215 -9.81 -7.10 -15.67
CA PHE A 215 -10.01 -5.65 -15.81
C PHE A 215 -8.86 -4.84 -15.23
N SER A 216 -8.77 -3.60 -15.71
CA SER A 216 -7.72 -2.65 -15.37
C SER A 216 -7.94 -1.98 -14.02
N GLU A 217 -7.08 -2.28 -13.04
CA GLU A 217 -6.97 -1.47 -11.83
C GLU A 217 -6.43 -0.07 -12.12
N GLN A 218 -5.58 0.08 -13.14
CA GLN A 218 -5.00 1.37 -13.55
C GLN A 218 -6.07 2.38 -13.95
N GLN A 219 -7.14 1.93 -14.60
CA GLN A 219 -8.25 2.81 -14.95
C GLN A 219 -8.86 3.43 -13.71
N LEU A 220 -9.09 2.65 -12.65
CA LEU A 220 -9.63 3.21 -11.40
C LEU A 220 -8.64 4.19 -10.78
N VAL A 221 -7.37 3.78 -10.64
CA VAL A 221 -6.33 4.62 -10.03
C VAL A 221 -6.17 5.96 -10.76
N GLY A 222 -6.27 5.95 -12.09
CA GLY A 222 -6.08 7.16 -12.89
C GLY A 222 -7.34 7.99 -13.09
N CYS A 223 -8.52 7.37 -13.18
CA CYS A 223 -9.73 8.02 -13.67
C CYS A 223 -10.88 8.12 -12.65
N ASP A 224 -10.85 7.41 -11.54
CA ASP A 224 -11.88 7.55 -10.50
C ASP A 224 -11.62 8.79 -9.65
N THR A 225 -12.25 9.90 -10.01
CA THR A 225 -12.08 11.19 -9.34
C THR A 225 -12.77 11.29 -7.97
N GLN A 226 -13.56 10.29 -7.57
CA GLN A 226 -14.08 10.22 -6.19
C GLN A 226 -13.04 9.64 -5.23
N ASN A 227 -12.09 8.86 -5.77
CA ASN A 227 -10.95 8.33 -5.06
C ASN A 227 -9.69 9.17 -5.29
N TRP A 228 -8.61 8.85 -4.58
CA TRP A 228 -7.37 9.63 -4.55
C TRP A 228 -6.18 8.89 -5.17
N GLY A 229 -6.43 8.02 -6.15
CA GLY A 229 -5.40 7.27 -6.85
C GLY A 229 -4.51 6.49 -5.89
N CYS A 230 -3.20 6.79 -5.88
CA CYS A 230 -2.24 6.16 -4.98
C CYS A 230 -2.22 6.70 -3.55
N SER A 231 -2.95 7.79 -3.28
CA SER A 231 -3.13 8.33 -1.93
C SER A 231 -4.29 7.69 -1.17
N GLY A 232 -4.89 6.63 -1.74
CA GLY A 232 -5.94 5.84 -1.12
C GLY A 232 -7.31 5.98 -1.75
N GLY A 233 -8.25 5.20 -1.22
CA GLY A 233 -9.62 5.21 -1.69
C GLY A 233 -10.56 4.28 -0.95
N ALA A 234 -11.84 4.38 -1.30
CA ALA A 234 -12.93 3.55 -0.79
C ALA A 234 -13.44 2.62 -1.90
N PRO A 235 -13.53 1.29 -1.66
CA PRO A 235 -14.08 0.34 -2.63
C PRO A 235 -15.48 0.69 -3.15
N VAL A 236 -16.32 1.28 -2.29
CA VAL A 236 -17.69 1.68 -2.68
C VAL A 236 -17.72 2.72 -3.80
N TYR A 237 -16.79 3.69 -3.80
CA TYR A 237 -16.68 4.68 -4.87
C TYR A 237 -16.19 4.05 -6.17
N ALA A 238 -15.31 3.04 -6.08
CA ALA A 238 -14.91 2.27 -7.24
C ALA A 238 -16.10 1.52 -7.86
N PHE A 239 -16.97 0.90 -7.05
CA PHE A 239 -18.18 0.26 -7.57
C PHE A 239 -19.13 1.25 -8.26
N GLU A 240 -19.30 2.46 -7.71
CA GLU A 240 -20.08 3.53 -8.34
C GLU A 240 -19.48 3.98 -9.68
N TYR A 241 -18.15 4.14 -9.75
CA TYR A 241 -17.45 4.43 -10.98
C TYR A 241 -17.67 3.32 -12.02
N ILE A 242 -17.48 2.06 -11.62
CA ILE A 242 -17.62 0.88 -12.50
C ILE A 242 -19.04 0.77 -13.06
N GLN A 243 -20.05 1.03 -12.24
CA GLN A 243 -21.45 1.05 -12.66
C GLN A 243 -21.69 2.08 -13.78
N GLN A 244 -21.08 3.26 -13.70
CA GLN A 244 -21.31 4.36 -14.64
C GLN A 244 -20.46 4.25 -15.90
N GLN A 245 -19.21 3.83 -15.74
CA GLN A 245 -18.18 3.93 -16.79
C GLN A 245 -17.83 2.59 -17.42
N GLY A 246 -18.07 1.47 -16.72
CA GLY A 246 -17.48 0.19 -17.08
C GLY A 246 -15.96 0.17 -16.89
N LEU A 247 -15.33 -0.93 -17.32
CA LEU A 247 -13.90 -1.16 -17.18
C LEU A 247 -13.27 -1.61 -18.48
N CYS A 248 -12.07 -1.13 -18.75
CA CYS A 248 -11.18 -1.66 -19.76
C CYS A 248 -10.55 -2.97 -19.28
N SER A 249 -10.19 -3.83 -20.23
CA SER A 249 -9.38 -5.00 -19.91
C SER A 249 -7.99 -4.60 -19.45
N GLU A 250 -7.38 -5.43 -18.61
CA GLU A 250 -6.00 -5.24 -18.16
C GLU A 250 -5.02 -5.17 -19.34
N SER A 251 -5.24 -5.97 -20.39
CA SER A 251 -4.40 -5.92 -21.58
C SER A 251 -4.47 -4.59 -22.35
N ALA A 252 -5.62 -3.91 -22.29
CA ALA A 252 -5.83 -2.64 -22.99
C ALA A 252 -5.38 -1.44 -22.16
N TYR A 253 -5.38 -1.57 -20.84
CA TYR A 253 -4.89 -0.54 -19.93
C TYR A 253 -4.13 -1.17 -18.75
N PRO A 254 -2.86 -1.59 -18.97
CA PRO A 254 -2.09 -2.31 -17.97
C PRO A 254 -1.76 -1.48 -16.74
N TYR A 255 -1.57 -2.15 -15.60
CA TYR A 255 -1.11 -1.53 -14.37
C TYR A 255 0.33 -1.02 -14.49
N ALA A 256 0.51 0.30 -14.41
CA ALA A 256 1.82 0.96 -14.60
C ALA A 256 2.47 1.38 -13.27
N MET A 257 1.70 1.48 -12.18
CA MET A 257 2.21 2.02 -10.92
C MET A 257 3.22 1.09 -10.21
N SER A 258 3.21 -0.21 -10.50
CA SER A 258 4.21 -1.15 -9.98
C SER A 258 5.64 -0.82 -10.43
N GLU A 259 5.77 -0.11 -11.55
CA GLU A 259 7.06 0.27 -12.15
C GLU A 259 7.36 1.78 -11.99
N GLY A 260 6.65 2.46 -11.10
CA GLY A 260 6.81 3.91 -10.89
C GLY A 260 6.13 4.77 -11.96
N GLY A 261 5.11 4.23 -12.63
CA GLY A 261 4.31 4.93 -13.63
C GLY A 261 3.45 6.07 -13.07
N SER A 262 2.62 6.66 -13.94
CA SER A 262 1.75 7.80 -13.60
C SER A 262 0.31 7.36 -13.35
N ALA A 263 -0.32 7.95 -12.33
CA ALA A 263 -1.76 7.83 -12.08
C ALA A 263 -2.60 8.77 -12.99
N SER A 264 -2.14 9.05 -14.22
CA SER A 264 -2.90 9.91 -15.14
C SER A 264 -4.03 9.14 -15.82
N CYS A 265 -5.20 9.76 -15.98
CA CYS A 265 -6.30 9.17 -16.74
C CYS A 265 -6.04 9.29 -18.25
N SER A 266 -5.68 8.19 -18.92
CA SER A 266 -5.50 8.17 -20.38
C SER A 266 -6.79 7.88 -21.15
N ALA A 267 -7.80 7.26 -20.51
CA ALA A 267 -9.14 6.91 -21.02
C ALA A 267 -9.19 6.26 -22.43
N SER A 268 -8.08 5.77 -22.97
CA SER A 268 -7.92 5.47 -24.40
C SER A 268 -8.36 4.05 -24.81
N CYS A 269 -9.12 3.37 -23.97
CA CYS A 269 -9.50 1.97 -24.16
C CYS A 269 -11.01 1.80 -24.33
N SER A 270 -11.40 0.73 -25.04
CA SER A 270 -12.81 0.34 -25.18
C SER A 270 -13.28 -0.28 -23.87
N LYS A 271 -14.14 0.45 -23.14
CA LYS A 271 -14.67 0.01 -21.84
C LYS A 271 -15.77 -1.04 -22.04
N SER A 272 -15.63 -2.16 -21.34
CA SER A 272 -16.66 -3.19 -21.24
C SER A 272 -17.66 -2.82 -20.15
N LYS A 273 -18.96 -3.00 -20.44
CA LYS A 273 -19.99 -2.95 -19.40
C LYS A 273 -19.84 -4.19 -18.53
N THR A 274 -19.51 -3.97 -17.26
CA THR A 274 -19.30 -5.07 -16.29
C THR A 274 -20.61 -5.72 -15.86
N GLY A 275 -21.73 -5.00 -15.98
CA GLY A 275 -23.05 -5.41 -15.49
C GLY A 275 -23.32 -4.95 -14.06
N ILE A 276 -22.36 -4.31 -13.39
CA ILE A 276 -22.56 -3.82 -12.03
C ILE A 276 -23.69 -2.77 -12.00
N THR A 277 -24.68 -2.99 -11.14
CA THR A 277 -25.85 -2.13 -10.94
C THR A 277 -25.82 -1.35 -9.62
N GLY A 278 -24.85 -1.65 -8.76
CA GLY A 278 -24.61 -0.95 -7.50
C GLY A 278 -23.73 -1.78 -6.56
N TYR A 279 -23.84 -1.53 -5.27
CA TYR A 279 -23.14 -2.27 -4.22
C TYR A 279 -24.04 -2.47 -3.00
N GLU A 280 -23.58 -3.31 -2.09
CA GLU A 280 -24.15 -3.51 -0.77
C GLU A 280 -23.07 -3.39 0.29
N HIS A 281 -23.43 -2.80 1.43
CA HIS A 281 -22.59 -2.72 2.61
C HIS A 281 -23.11 -3.72 3.64
N LEU A 282 -22.20 -4.45 4.27
CA LEU A 282 -22.55 -5.31 5.41
C LEU A 282 -22.36 -4.51 6.70
N ASP A 283 -23.25 -4.75 7.66
CA ASP A 283 -23.17 -4.07 8.95
C ASP A 283 -21.89 -4.43 9.70
N SER A 284 -21.37 -3.46 10.45
CA SER A 284 -20.16 -3.66 11.27
C SER A 284 -20.39 -4.78 12.29
N GLY A 285 -19.48 -5.75 12.32
CA GLY A 285 -19.54 -6.93 13.17
C GLY A 285 -20.44 -8.07 12.63
N ASP A 286 -21.06 -7.92 11.45
CA ASP A 286 -21.94 -8.94 10.88
C ASP A 286 -21.17 -10.07 10.17
N GLU A 287 -20.50 -10.92 10.96
CA GLU A 287 -19.86 -12.13 10.41
C GLU A 287 -20.89 -13.04 9.73
N SER A 288 -22.13 -13.09 10.23
CA SER A 288 -23.17 -13.95 9.66
C SER A 288 -23.56 -13.52 8.24
N GLY A 289 -23.67 -12.21 8.01
CA GLY A 289 -23.88 -11.60 6.70
C GLY A 289 -22.69 -11.82 5.78
N LEU A 290 -21.46 -11.70 6.28
CA LEU A 290 -20.25 -12.03 5.52
C LEU A 290 -20.28 -13.48 5.03
N ILE A 291 -20.51 -14.45 5.93
CA ILE A 291 -20.59 -15.87 5.57
C ILE A 291 -21.74 -16.13 4.58
N LYS A 292 -22.88 -15.47 4.75
CA LYS A 292 -24.02 -15.57 3.81
C LYS A 292 -23.64 -15.07 2.41
N ALA A 293 -22.97 -13.93 2.31
CA ALA A 293 -22.50 -13.38 1.04
C ALA A 293 -21.44 -14.27 0.39
N LEU A 294 -20.48 -14.79 1.18
CA LEU A 294 -19.41 -15.67 0.70
C LEU A 294 -19.90 -16.98 0.09
N LYS A 295 -21.13 -17.43 0.40
CA LYS A 295 -21.76 -18.56 -0.30
C LYS A 295 -22.08 -18.28 -1.76
N SER A 296 -22.17 -17.02 -2.15
CA SER A 296 -22.57 -16.59 -3.48
C SER A 296 -21.45 -15.91 -4.25
N HIS A 297 -20.58 -15.16 -3.59
CA HIS A 297 -19.45 -14.46 -4.21
C HIS A 297 -18.45 -13.95 -3.16
N PRO A 298 -17.20 -13.59 -3.55
CA PRO A 298 -16.27 -12.88 -2.68
C PRO A 298 -16.79 -11.52 -2.18
N VAL A 299 -16.22 -11.03 -1.07
CA VAL A 299 -16.60 -9.77 -0.41
C VAL A 299 -15.35 -8.93 -0.15
N VAL A 300 -15.41 -7.62 -0.44
CA VAL A 300 -14.33 -6.70 -0.08
C VAL A 300 -14.41 -6.38 1.41
N GLY A 301 -13.29 -6.47 2.12
CA GLY A 301 -13.17 -6.09 3.52
C GLY A 301 -11.99 -5.16 3.72
N ALA A 302 -12.08 -4.29 4.72
CA ALA A 302 -10.97 -3.46 5.16
C ALA A 302 -10.28 -4.09 6.38
N VAL A 303 -8.95 -3.98 6.45
CA VAL A 303 -8.13 -4.54 7.54
C VAL A 303 -7.05 -3.55 7.98
N ALA A 304 -6.57 -3.74 9.20
CA ALA A 304 -5.32 -3.15 9.67
C ALA A 304 -4.13 -4.00 9.16
N SER A 305 -3.37 -3.46 8.22
CA SER A 305 -2.23 -4.15 7.58
C SER A 305 -0.87 -3.52 7.90
N GLY A 306 -0.84 -2.30 8.45
CA GLY A 306 0.38 -1.59 8.83
C GLY A 306 1.06 -2.05 10.12
N ASN A 307 0.70 -3.23 10.62
CA ASN A 307 1.26 -3.83 11.82
C ASN A 307 2.28 -4.93 11.48
N ALA A 308 3.05 -5.35 12.48
CA ALA A 308 4.08 -6.38 12.35
C ALA A 308 3.51 -7.76 11.97
N ALA A 309 2.36 -8.16 12.51
CA ALA A 309 1.80 -9.46 12.19
C ALA A 309 1.50 -9.58 10.68
N TRP A 310 0.85 -8.57 10.10
CA TRP A 310 0.48 -8.60 8.69
C TRP A 310 1.69 -8.52 7.76
N LYS A 311 2.60 -7.58 8.00
CA LYS A 311 3.80 -7.37 7.18
C LYS A 311 4.72 -8.61 7.14
N GLN A 312 4.85 -9.34 8.25
CA GLN A 312 5.80 -10.46 8.39
C GLN A 312 5.15 -11.84 8.19
N TYR A 313 3.84 -11.91 7.93
CA TYR A 313 3.12 -13.16 7.76
C TYR A 313 3.65 -14.01 6.59
N THR A 314 3.89 -15.30 6.86
CA THR A 314 4.31 -16.29 5.85
C THR A 314 3.40 -17.50 5.76
N GLY A 315 2.54 -17.75 6.76
CA GLY A 315 1.55 -18.83 6.70
C GLY A 315 0.86 -19.10 8.03
N GLY A 316 -0.01 -20.10 8.06
CA GLY A 316 -0.77 -20.44 9.27
C GLY A 316 -2.02 -19.59 9.47
N VAL A 317 -2.60 -19.58 10.66
CA VAL A 317 -3.84 -18.86 10.98
C VAL A 317 -3.54 -17.68 11.89
N MET A 318 -3.69 -16.48 11.34
CA MET A 318 -3.56 -15.24 12.11
C MET A 318 -4.82 -15.05 12.97
N SER A 319 -4.66 -14.86 14.27
CA SER A 319 -5.75 -14.66 15.23
C SER A 319 -5.95 -13.22 15.67
N SER A 320 -4.91 -12.38 15.58
CA SER A 320 -4.93 -11.00 16.07
C SER A 320 -3.90 -10.11 15.38
N CYS A 321 -4.21 -8.82 15.33
CA CYS A 321 -3.29 -7.73 14.99
C CYS A 321 -3.21 -6.75 16.18
N GLU A 322 -2.13 -5.97 16.24
CA GLU A 322 -1.88 -4.98 17.30
C GLU A 322 -2.87 -3.80 17.31
N THR A 323 -3.54 -3.57 16.17
CA THR A 323 -4.54 -2.52 15.99
C THR A 323 -5.66 -3.02 15.09
N THR A 324 -6.80 -2.32 15.16
CA THR A 324 -7.94 -2.44 14.24
C THR A 324 -8.17 -1.16 13.43
N ASP A 325 -7.19 -0.25 13.44
CA ASP A 325 -7.20 0.95 12.59
C ASP A 325 -7.02 0.54 11.14
N LEU A 326 -8.12 0.61 10.39
CA LEU A 326 -8.19 0.12 9.02
C LEU A 326 -7.35 1.00 8.09
N ASP A 327 -6.47 0.38 7.31
CA ASP A 327 -5.55 1.09 6.42
C ASP A 327 -5.42 0.46 5.03
N HIS A 328 -6.05 -0.71 4.81
CA HIS A 328 -5.89 -1.52 3.61
C HIS A 328 -7.15 -2.28 3.24
N ALA A 329 -7.42 -2.39 1.95
CA ALA A 329 -8.58 -3.11 1.39
C ALA A 329 -8.13 -4.44 0.79
N VAL A 330 -8.87 -5.50 1.11
CA VAL A 330 -8.58 -6.89 0.72
C VAL A 330 -9.85 -7.58 0.25
N LEU A 331 -9.72 -8.74 -0.38
CA LEU A 331 -10.86 -9.54 -0.82
C LEU A 331 -10.99 -10.79 0.05
N VAL A 332 -12.10 -10.96 0.75
CA VAL A 332 -12.45 -12.21 1.43
C VAL A 332 -12.96 -13.19 0.38
N VAL A 333 -12.23 -14.29 0.20
CA VAL A 333 -12.43 -15.25 -0.89
C VAL A 333 -12.90 -16.61 -0.42
N GLY A 334 -13.05 -16.81 0.88
CA GLY A 334 -13.50 -18.09 1.39
C GLY A 334 -13.56 -18.16 2.90
N TYR A 335 -14.16 -19.24 3.39
CA TYR A 335 -14.27 -19.54 4.80
C TYR A 335 -14.42 -21.05 5.03
N ASP A 336 -14.03 -21.54 6.20
CA ASP A 336 -14.52 -22.78 6.79
C ASP A 336 -15.07 -22.51 8.20
N ASP A 337 -15.29 -23.56 8.99
CA ASP A 337 -15.81 -23.46 10.35
C ASP A 337 -14.91 -22.63 11.29
N SER A 338 -13.64 -22.46 10.96
CA SER A 338 -12.62 -21.86 11.83
C SER A 338 -11.93 -20.62 11.26
N VAL A 339 -11.82 -20.50 9.93
CA VAL A 339 -11.03 -19.45 9.27
C VAL A 339 -11.75 -18.75 8.15
N LEU A 340 -11.35 -17.49 7.90
CA LEU A 340 -11.59 -16.73 6.68
C LEU A 340 -10.31 -16.74 5.85
N LYS A 341 -10.41 -16.99 4.55
CA LYS A 341 -9.30 -16.83 3.60
C LYS A 341 -9.45 -15.51 2.88
N VAL A 342 -8.38 -14.74 2.89
CA VAL A 342 -8.34 -13.38 2.37
C VAL A 342 -7.21 -13.27 1.37
N ARG A 343 -7.55 -12.73 0.20
CA ARG A 343 -6.63 -12.40 -0.89
C ARG A 343 -6.08 -11.01 -0.68
N ASN A 344 -4.75 -10.90 -0.70
CA ASN A 344 -4.03 -9.64 -0.65
C ASN A 344 -3.56 -9.24 -2.07
N SER A 345 -3.04 -8.02 -2.20
CA SER A 345 -2.55 -7.39 -3.43
C SER A 345 -1.05 -7.08 -3.37
N TRP A 346 -0.27 -7.86 -2.61
CA TRP A 346 1.19 -7.68 -2.45
C TRP A 346 2.02 -8.74 -3.18
N GLY A 347 1.42 -9.38 -4.18
CA GLY A 347 2.05 -10.43 -4.96
C GLY A 347 2.14 -11.78 -4.25
N LYS A 348 2.51 -12.81 -5.01
CA LYS A 348 2.51 -14.22 -4.57
C LYS A 348 3.60 -14.56 -3.56
N ASN A 349 4.62 -13.71 -3.41
CA ASN A 349 5.74 -13.97 -2.50
C ASN A 349 5.42 -13.57 -1.05
N TRP A 350 4.29 -12.94 -0.80
CA TRP A 350 3.81 -12.60 0.54
C TRP A 350 2.79 -13.65 1.01
N GLY A 351 2.84 -14.04 2.29
CA GLY A 351 1.90 -14.99 2.89
C GLY A 351 1.84 -16.34 2.19
N GLU A 352 0.64 -16.93 2.14
CA GLU A 352 0.37 -18.22 1.51
C GLU A 352 0.03 -18.01 0.03
N ALA A 353 1.06 -17.75 -0.79
CA ALA A 353 0.94 -17.43 -2.21
C ALA A 353 0.13 -16.16 -2.52
N GLY A 354 0.17 -15.16 -1.64
CA GLY A 354 -0.61 -13.92 -1.73
C GLY A 354 -1.89 -13.91 -0.91
N TYR A 355 -2.13 -14.98 -0.15
CA TYR A 355 -3.30 -15.11 0.73
C TYR A 355 -2.89 -15.11 2.20
N VAL A 356 -3.85 -14.81 3.06
CA VAL A 356 -3.77 -14.98 4.52
C VAL A 356 -5.02 -15.71 5.00
N ARG A 357 -4.83 -16.63 5.95
CA ARG A 357 -5.93 -17.25 6.69
C ARG A 357 -6.03 -16.56 8.04
N MET A 358 -7.21 -16.04 8.34
CA MET A 358 -7.53 -15.35 9.57
C MET A 358 -8.54 -16.14 10.38
N LYS A 359 -8.38 -16.15 11.70
CA LYS A 359 -9.32 -16.78 12.61
C LYS A 359 -10.68 -16.09 12.50
N ARG A 360 -11.74 -16.90 12.49
CA ARG A 360 -13.11 -16.40 12.55
C ARG A 360 -13.42 -15.82 13.92
N SER A 361 -14.29 -14.81 13.92
CA SER A 361 -14.76 -14.17 15.14
C SER A 361 -16.24 -13.87 14.98
N THR A 362 -17.06 -14.50 15.84
CA THR A 362 -18.52 -14.32 15.81
C THR A 362 -18.98 -13.01 16.45
N SER A 363 -18.05 -12.16 16.88
CA SER A 363 -18.35 -10.87 17.51
C SER A 363 -17.20 -9.87 17.35
N GLY A 364 -17.50 -8.60 17.62
CA GLY A 364 -16.54 -7.50 17.57
C GLY A 364 -16.15 -7.11 16.14
N THR A 365 -14.95 -6.56 16.00
CA THR A 365 -14.42 -6.07 14.71
C THR A 365 -13.75 -7.17 13.88
N GLY A 366 -13.70 -8.40 14.39
CA GLY A 366 -12.98 -9.51 13.75
C GLY A 366 -11.45 -9.37 13.79
N THR A 367 -10.75 -10.42 13.35
CA THR A 367 -9.29 -10.41 13.28
C THR A 367 -8.82 -9.26 12.39
N CYS A 368 -7.93 -8.43 12.93
CA CYS A 368 -7.37 -7.25 12.25
C CYS A 368 -8.42 -6.22 11.78
N GLY A 369 -9.60 -6.21 12.41
CA GLY A 369 -10.66 -5.26 12.08
C GLY A 369 -11.52 -5.64 10.87
N LEU A 370 -11.35 -6.83 10.30
CA LEU A 370 -11.99 -7.24 9.04
C LEU A 370 -13.52 -7.03 8.99
N LEU A 371 -14.22 -7.22 10.10
CA LEU A 371 -15.69 -7.11 10.16
C LEU A 371 -16.16 -5.65 10.31
N THR A 372 -15.28 -4.67 10.24
CA THR A 372 -15.61 -3.27 10.53
C THR A 372 -16.20 -2.53 9.32
N ASP A 373 -15.65 -2.76 8.12
CA ASP A 373 -16.15 -2.23 6.86
C ASP A 373 -16.02 -3.32 5.79
N MET A 374 -17.18 -3.75 5.30
CA MET A 374 -17.29 -4.79 4.28
C MET A 374 -18.32 -4.37 3.25
N SER A 375 -18.00 -4.59 1.97
CA SER A 375 -18.90 -4.29 0.87
C SER A 375 -18.69 -5.22 -0.32
N TYR A 376 -19.69 -5.34 -1.16
CA TYR A 376 -19.60 -6.14 -2.38
C TYR A 376 -20.44 -5.52 -3.51
N PRO A 377 -20.03 -5.70 -4.78
CA PRO A 377 -20.79 -5.20 -5.93
C PRO A 377 -22.04 -6.04 -6.18
N LYS A 378 -23.05 -5.45 -6.84
CA LYS A 378 -24.27 -6.14 -7.28
C LYS A 378 -24.37 -6.13 -8.80
N ILE A 379 -24.86 -7.24 -9.36
CA ILE A 379 -25.08 -7.46 -10.80
C ILE A 379 -26.54 -7.79 -11.08
#